data_AF-A0A2A2G391-F1
#
_entry.id   AF-A0A2A2G391-F1
#
_cell.length_a   1.000
_cell.length_b   1.000
_cell.length_c   1.000
_cell.angle_alpha   90.00
_cell.angle_beta   90.00
_cell.angle_gamma   90.00
#
_symmetry.space_group_name_H-M   'P 1'
#
loop_
_entity.id
_entity.type
_entity.pdbx_description
1 polymer ?
#
loop_
_entity_poly.entity_id
_entity_poly.type
_entity_poly.pdbx_seq_one_letter_code
_entity_poly.pdbx_strand_id
1 'polypeptide(L)' 'PAHRDKIGWVLGAVSERSFENHGVLLSVLVHKKTPGDTLPSGGFFNLAGHLGFDVEDRHAFVARETRKVLRKFGRPKAA' A
#
# COMPACT_ATOMS: atom_id res chain seq x y z
N PRO A 1 -2.10 -20.32 -13.06
CA PRO A 1 -2.02 -18.86 -12.78
C PRO A 1 -2.22 -18.60 -11.28
N ALA A 2 -1.36 -17.82 -10.62
CA ALA A 2 -1.58 -17.44 -9.22
C ALA A 2 -2.92 -16.70 -9.08
N HIS A 3 -3.69 -16.97 -8.03
CA HIS A 3 -4.97 -16.31 -7.76
C HIS A 3 -4.76 -14.84 -7.35
N ARG A 4 -4.38 -14.00 -8.31
CA ARG A 4 -4.00 -12.60 -8.11
C ARG A 4 -5.12 -11.80 -7.42
N ASP A 5 -6.38 -12.15 -7.69
CA ASP A 5 -7.54 -11.49 -7.09
C ASP A 5 -7.68 -11.82 -5.60
N LYS A 6 -7.47 -13.09 -5.22
CA LYS A 6 -7.46 -13.50 -3.80
C LYS A 6 -6.32 -12.83 -3.04
N ILE A 7 -5.14 -12.74 -3.66
CA ILE A 7 -3.99 -12.05 -3.08
C ILE A 7 -4.29 -10.56 -2.90
N GLY A 8 -4.87 -9.90 -3.91
CA GLY A 8 -5.26 -8.50 -3.83
C GLY A 8 -6.27 -8.23 -2.71
N TRP A 9 -7.27 -9.10 -2.56
CA TRP A 9 -8.28 -8.99 -1.50
C TRP A 9 -7.68 -9.12 -0.09
N VAL A 10 -6.84 -10.14 0.14
CA VAL A 10 -6.16 -10.32 1.44
C VAL A 10 -5.28 -9.11 1.77
N LEU A 11 -4.54 -8.60 0.79
CA LEU A 11 -3.69 -7.42 0.97
C LEU A 11 -4.52 -6.16 1.27
N GLY A 12 -5.71 -6.02 0.69
CA GLY A 12 -6.66 -4.97 1.03
C GLY A 12 -7.08 -5.03 2.49
N ALA A 13 -7.56 -6.19 2.95
CA ALA A 13 -8.01 -6.39 4.33
C ALA A 13 -6.89 -6.17 5.36
N VAL A 14 -5.66 -6.60 5.05
CA VAL A 14 -4.49 -6.31 5.91
C VAL A 14 -4.21 -4.82 5.98
N SER A 15 -4.34 -4.09 4.87
CA SER A 15 -4.14 -2.64 4.86
C SER A 15 -5.22 -1.86 5.59
N GLU A 16 -6.49 -2.25 5.47
CA GLU A 16 -7.59 -1.66 6.24
C GLU A 16 -7.29 -1.77 7.73
N ARG A 17 -6.95 -2.98 8.18
CA ARG A 17 -6.60 -3.22 9.59
C ARG A 17 -5.35 -2.45 10.01
N SER A 18 -4.32 -2.32 9.16
CA SER A 18 -3.15 -1.51 9.51
C SER A 18 -3.46 -0.01 9.53
N PHE A 19 -4.41 0.44 8.73
CA PHE A 19 -4.85 1.82 8.71
C PHE A 19 -5.62 2.16 9.99
N GLU A 20 -6.57 1.33 10.39
CA GLU A 20 -7.33 1.49 11.64
C GLU A 20 -6.41 1.51 12.86
N ASN A 21 -5.45 0.59 12.94
CA ASN A 21 -4.61 0.44 14.13
C ASN A 21 -3.44 1.42 14.17
N HIS A 22 -2.94 1.86 13.01
CA HIS A 22 -1.64 2.55 12.92
C HIS A 22 -1.60 3.74 11.96
N GLY A 23 -2.68 4.03 11.24
CA GLY A 23 -2.74 5.11 10.26
C GLY A 23 -1.83 4.90 9.03
N VAL A 24 -1.54 3.64 8.67
CA VAL A 24 -0.66 3.28 7.55
C VAL A 24 -1.28 2.22 6.65
N LEU A 25 -0.97 2.28 5.35
CA LEU A 25 -1.45 1.35 4.33
C LEU A 25 -0.32 0.39 3.91
N LEU A 26 -0.21 -0.79 4.51
CA LEU A 26 0.88 -1.75 4.25
C LEU A 26 0.96 -2.21 2.78
N SER A 27 -0.19 -2.31 2.11
CA SER A 27 -0.31 -2.71 0.71
C SER A 27 0.38 -1.75 -0.26
N VAL A 28 0.80 -0.54 0.17
CA VAL A 28 1.66 0.35 -0.62
C VAL A 28 2.99 -0.30 -1.00
N LEU A 29 3.49 -1.24 -0.20
CA LEU A 29 4.74 -1.94 -0.49
C LEU A 29 4.61 -2.97 -1.62
N VAL A 30 3.39 -3.33 -2.01
CA VAL A 30 3.13 -4.36 -3.02
C VAL A 30 2.95 -3.72 -4.39
N HIS A 31 4.02 -3.75 -5.18
CA HIS A 31 4.09 -3.13 -6.49
C HIS A 31 3.75 -4.10 -7.62
N LYS A 32 3.19 -3.58 -8.72
CA LYS A 32 3.08 -4.34 -9.96
C LYS A 32 4.47 -4.58 -10.54
N LYS A 33 4.69 -5.78 -11.08
CA LYS A 33 5.88 -6.08 -11.90
C LYS A 33 5.66 -5.57 -13.33
N THR A 34 5.67 -4.25 -13.50
CA THR A 34 5.63 -3.61 -14.82
C THR A 34 6.94 -2.88 -15.05
N PRO A 35 7.66 -3.12 -16.17
CA PRO A 35 8.86 -2.36 -16.49
C PRO A 35 8.54 -0.86 -16.61
N GLY A 36 9.31 -0.02 -15.92
CA GLY A 36 9.20 1.44 -16.00
C GLY A 36 8.18 2.09 -15.05
N ASP A 37 7.30 1.31 -14.41
CA ASP A 37 6.31 1.85 -13.47
C ASP A 37 6.25 1.02 -12.18
N THR A 38 6.89 1.53 -11.13
CA THR A 38 6.86 0.95 -9.79
C THR A 38 5.73 1.60 -8.98
N LEU A 39 4.49 1.36 -9.41
CA LEU A 39 3.30 1.74 -8.64
C LEU A 39 2.57 0.50 -8.09
N PRO A 40 1.89 0.64 -6.94
CA PRO A 40 0.96 -0.37 -6.46
C PRO A 40 -0.16 -0.64 -7.47
N SER A 41 -0.81 -1.79 -7.31
CA SER A 41 -1.94 -2.15 -8.17
C SER A 41 -3.18 -1.27 -7.96
N GLY A 42 -4.16 -1.34 -8.86
CA GLY A 42 -5.44 -0.64 -8.71
C GLY A 42 -6.18 -0.97 -7.40
N GLY A 43 -5.96 -2.16 -6.82
CA GLY A 43 -6.53 -2.51 -5.52
C GLY A 43 -6.08 -1.58 -4.39
N PHE A 44 -4.85 -1.08 -4.43
CA PHE A 44 -4.35 -0.11 -3.46
C PHE A 44 -5.04 1.26 -3.61
N PHE A 45 -5.18 1.74 -4.84
CA PHE A 45 -5.83 3.04 -5.10
C PHE A 45 -7.33 2.99 -4.85
N ASN A 46 -8.00 1.88 -5.13
CA ASN A 46 -9.41 1.67 -4.78
C ASN A 46 -9.60 1.69 -3.26
N LEU A 47 -8.71 1.03 -2.51
CA LEU A 47 -8.73 1.11 -1.05
C LEU A 47 -8.50 2.54 -0.56
N ALA A 48 -7.54 3.26 -1.13
CA ALA A 48 -7.30 4.66 -0.77
C ALA A 48 -8.56 5.52 -0.99
N GLY A 49 -9.24 5.37 -2.12
CA GLY A 49 -10.51 6.05 -2.39
C GLY A 49 -11.61 5.66 -1.40
N HIS A 50 -11.73 4.37 -1.06
CA HIS A 50 -12.70 3.89 -0.07
C HIS A 50 -12.47 4.49 1.33
N LEU A 51 -11.20 4.71 1.69
CA LEU A 51 -10.79 5.36 2.94
C LEU A 51 -10.84 6.90 2.88
N GLY A 52 -11.36 7.48 1.80
CA GLY A 52 -11.56 8.93 1.65
C GLY A 52 -10.32 9.72 1.23
N PHE A 53 -9.27 9.06 0.72
CA PHE A 53 -8.13 9.77 0.14
C PHE A 53 -8.44 10.30 -1.26
N ASP A 54 -8.17 11.58 -1.47
CA ASP A 54 -8.08 12.15 -2.81
C ASP A 54 -6.64 11.98 -3.35
N VAL A 55 -6.51 11.34 -4.51
CA VAL A 55 -5.22 10.94 -5.09
C VAL A 55 -5.05 11.57 -6.46
N GLU A 56 -4.65 12.84 -6.48
CA GLU A 56 -4.34 13.59 -7.70
C GLU A 56 -3.00 13.15 -8.33
N ASP A 57 -1.94 13.07 -7.51
CA ASP A 57 -0.62 12.57 -7.91
C ASP A 57 -0.32 11.21 -7.25
N ARG A 58 -0.38 10.16 -8.08
CA ARG A 58 -0.15 8.78 -7.65
C ARG A 58 1.27 8.55 -7.15
N HIS A 59 2.28 9.15 -7.77
CA HIS A 59 3.68 8.95 -7.37
C HIS A 59 3.96 9.65 -6.04
N ALA A 60 3.51 10.90 -5.90
CA ALA A 60 3.65 11.64 -4.65
C ALA A 60 2.90 10.94 -3.50
N PHE A 61 1.69 10.44 -3.77
CA PHE A 61 0.90 9.67 -2.81
C PHE A 61 1.65 8.39 -2.36
N VAL A 62 2.10 7.57 -3.30
CA VAL A 62 2.83 6.33 -3.00
C VAL A 62 4.11 6.60 -2.23
N ALA A 63 4.88 7.62 -2.63
CA ALA A 63 6.10 8.01 -1.92
C ALA A 63 5.82 8.47 -0.48
N ARG A 64 4.71 9.18 -0.25
CA ARG A 64 4.28 9.61 1.07
C ARG A 64 3.85 8.43 1.94
N GLU A 65 2.99 7.56 1.44
CA GLU A 65 2.49 6.40 2.19
C GLU A 65 3.62 5.38 2.48
N THR A 66 4.53 5.17 1.52
CA THR A 66 5.73 4.34 1.74
C THR A 66 6.59 4.89 2.88
N ARG A 67 6.83 6.20 2.93
CA ARG A 67 7.57 6.84 4.04
C ARG A 67 6.88 6.64 5.38
N LYS A 68 5.54 6.67 5.46
CA LYS A 68 4.80 6.40 6.69
C LYS A 68 5.01 4.96 7.17
N VAL A 69 4.90 3.99 6.25
CA VAL A 69 5.11 2.57 6.56
C VAL A 69 6.53 2.32 7.05
N LEU A 70 7.54 2.82 6.34
CA LEU A 70 8.95 2.66 6.75
C LEU A 70 9.26 3.37 8.08
N ARG A 71 8.66 4.54 8.35
CA ARG A 71 8.82 5.20 9.66
C ARG A 71 8.23 4.36 10.80
N LYS A 72 7.10 3.68 10.56
CA LYS A 72 6.41 2.87 11.57
C LYS A 72 7.07 1.51 11.81
N PHE A 73 7.47 0.82 10.73
CA PHE A 73 7.90 -0.58 10.76
C PHE A 73 9.33 -0.82 10.25
N GLY A 74 9.95 0.18 9.61
CA GLY A 74 11.26 0.05 8.98
C GLY A 74 12.45 0.28 9.91
N ARG A 75 12.24 0.47 11.22
CA ARG A 75 13.37 0.50 12.16
C ARG A 75 14.00 -0.89 12.20
N PRO A 76 15.33 -1.02 12.02
CA PRO A 76 16.00 -2.29 12.20
C PRO A 76 15.78 -2.79 13.63
N LYS A 77 15.68 -4.11 13.79
CA LYS A 77 15.97 -4.73 15.08
C LYS A 77 17.36 -4.23 15.48
N ALA A 78 17.49 -3.55 16.60
CA ALA A 78 18.81 -3.26 17.15
C ALA A 78 19.57 -4.59 17.23
N ALA A 79 20.71 -4.65 16.52
CA ALA A 79 21.59 -5.81 16.55
C ALA A 79 22.22 -5.96 17.93
#